data_AF-A0A964AQH1-F1
#
_entry.id   AF-A0A964AQH1-F1
#
_cell.length_a   1.000
_cell.length_b   1.000
_cell.length_c   1.000
_cell.angle_alpha   90.00
_cell.angle_beta   90.00
_cell.angle_gamma   90.00
#
_symmetry.space_group_name_H-M   'P 1'
#
loop_
_entity.id
_entity.type
_entity.pdbx_description
1 polymer ?
#
loop_
_entity_poly.entity_id
_entity_poly.type
_entity_poly.pdbx_seq_one_letter_code
_entity_poly.pdbx_strand_id
1 'polypeptide(L)'
;MICWKCREPCQGVVCPGCGALQPPPPQADLFAVLGLERRYHLDRKAIDSAWRAASRQTHPDRFAGAPAVERRMALQWTATLNQARRALRDPVSRAWYLATGTPRPPERGGPTLPPDFLEDIFDLRMMLVEDPDAVADRVRQLKADLDGQLDARFTAWEQAEASLDEVPALLSRLKYVDNLLQEL
;
A
#
# COMPACT_ATOMS: atom_id res chain seq x y z
N MET A 1 -2.69 -25.75 5.26
CA MET A 1 -2.26 -25.45 6.66
C MET A 1 -3.00 -26.39 7.61
N ILE A 2 -2.45 -26.68 8.79
CA ILE A 2 -3.07 -27.57 9.78
C ILE A 2 -3.70 -26.71 10.89
N CYS A 3 -4.91 -27.06 11.33
CA CYS A 3 -5.57 -26.35 12.43
C CYS A 3 -4.80 -26.51 13.75
N TRP A 4 -4.56 -25.41 14.45
CA TRP A 4 -3.84 -25.43 15.74
C TRP A 4 -4.60 -26.17 16.85
N LYS A 5 -5.94 -26.27 16.74
CA LYS A 5 -6.83 -26.89 17.74
C LYS A 5 -7.12 -28.35 17.44
N CYS A 6 -7.71 -28.68 16.28
CA CYS A 6 -8.12 -30.05 15.94
C CYS A 6 -7.10 -30.86 15.13
N ARG A 7 -5.98 -30.24 14.69
CA ARG A 7 -4.91 -30.89 13.89
C ARG A 7 -5.34 -31.44 12.52
N GLU A 8 -6.54 -31.12 12.06
CA GLU A 8 -6.99 -31.45 10.70
C GLU A 8 -6.55 -30.39 9.67
N PRO A 9 -6.49 -30.77 8.38
CA PRO A 9 -6.31 -29.81 7.29
C PRO A 9 -7.39 -28.73 7.33
N CYS A 10 -6.95 -27.48 7.31
CA CYS A 10 -7.83 -26.32 7.41
C CYS A 10 -7.44 -25.31 6.33
N GLN A 11 -8.45 -24.68 5.74
CA GLN A 11 -8.28 -23.55 4.82
C GLN A 11 -9.26 -22.46 5.23
N GLY A 12 -8.76 -21.24 5.36
CA GLY A 12 -9.54 -20.09 5.77
C GLY A 12 -9.26 -19.61 7.19
N VAL A 13 -9.94 -18.52 7.54
CA VAL A 13 -9.76 -17.77 8.78
C VAL A 13 -10.33 -18.51 9.99
N VAL A 14 -11.41 -19.28 9.80
CA VAL A 14 -12.06 -20.08 10.83
C VAL A 14 -12.04 -21.55 10.39
N CYS A 15 -11.67 -22.45 11.30
CA CYS A 15 -11.61 -23.87 10.98
C CYS A 15 -13.00 -24.47 10.78
N PRO A 16 -13.28 -25.14 9.64
CA PRO A 16 -14.59 -25.73 9.39
C PRO A 16 -14.92 -26.91 10.31
N GLY A 17 -13.91 -27.66 10.77
CA GLY A 17 -14.12 -28.84 11.64
C GLY A 17 -14.39 -28.49 13.10
N CYS A 18 -13.71 -27.49 13.67
CA CYS A 18 -13.80 -27.18 15.10
C CYS A 18 -14.19 -25.73 15.43
N GLY A 19 -14.45 -24.89 14.43
CA GLY A 19 -14.85 -23.48 14.59
C GLY A 19 -13.78 -22.55 15.14
N ALA A 20 -12.55 -23.04 15.37
CA ALA A 20 -11.47 -22.24 15.95
C ALA A 20 -10.96 -21.17 14.98
N LEU A 21 -10.79 -19.94 15.45
CA LEU A 21 -10.08 -18.90 14.72
C LEU A 21 -8.64 -19.33 14.46
N GLN A 22 -8.18 -19.27 13.22
CA GLN A 22 -6.80 -19.55 12.84
C GLN A 22 -5.94 -18.29 12.97
N PRO A 23 -4.63 -18.40 13.28
CA PRO A 23 -3.75 -17.23 13.32
C PRO A 23 -3.58 -16.60 11.93
N PRO A 24 -3.39 -15.28 11.83
CA PRO A 24 -3.01 -14.66 10.57
C PRO A 24 -1.62 -15.17 10.12
N PRO A 25 -1.35 -15.27 8.80
CA PRO A 25 -0.05 -15.67 8.31
C PRO A 25 1.05 -14.68 8.76
N PRO A 26 2.25 -15.14 9.16
CA PRO A 26 3.31 -14.26 9.67
C PRO A 26 3.86 -13.28 8.63
N GLN A 27 3.77 -13.60 7.33
CA GLN A 27 4.12 -12.73 6.20
C GLN A 27 2.96 -12.68 5.21
N ALA A 28 1.78 -12.35 5.74
CA ALA A 28 0.58 -12.33 4.92
C ALA A 28 0.68 -11.23 3.86
N ASP A 29 0.43 -11.62 2.61
CA ASP A 29 0.25 -10.66 1.54
C ASP A 29 -0.97 -9.75 1.83
N LEU A 30 -0.80 -8.43 1.70
CA LEU A 30 -1.83 -7.46 2.10
C LEU A 30 -3.08 -7.54 1.22
N PHE A 31 -2.95 -7.94 -0.04
CA PHE A 31 -4.10 -8.17 -0.92
C PHE A 31 -4.79 -9.47 -0.53
N ALA A 32 -4.03 -10.53 -0.29
CA ALA A 32 -4.56 -11.84 0.09
C ALA A 32 -5.38 -11.80 1.40
N VAL A 33 -4.94 -11.05 2.42
CA VAL A 33 -5.71 -10.95 3.69
C VAL A 33 -7.03 -10.20 3.54
N LEU A 34 -7.16 -9.34 2.52
CA LEU A 34 -8.42 -8.70 2.16
C LEU A 34 -9.20 -9.48 1.09
N GLY A 35 -8.63 -10.55 0.54
CA GLY A 35 -9.23 -11.28 -0.59
C GLY A 35 -9.31 -10.44 -1.86
N LEU A 36 -8.34 -9.54 -2.08
CA LEU A 36 -8.25 -8.69 -3.26
C LEU A 36 -7.22 -9.23 -4.24
N GLU A 37 -7.39 -8.90 -5.52
CA GLU A 37 -6.39 -9.15 -6.54
C GLU A 37 -5.21 -8.16 -6.39
N ARG A 38 -4.00 -8.63 -6.73
CA ARG A 38 -2.78 -7.80 -6.71
C ARG A 38 -2.77 -6.86 -7.91
N ARG A 39 -3.44 -5.72 -7.77
CA ARG A 39 -3.53 -4.67 -8.80
C ARG A 39 -3.38 -3.28 -8.19
N TYR A 40 -2.90 -2.33 -8.99
CA TYR A 40 -2.76 -0.93 -8.59
C TYR A 40 -4.08 -0.18 -8.74
N HIS A 41 -4.83 -0.40 -9.82
CA HIS A 41 -6.08 0.31 -10.10
C HIS A 41 -7.23 -0.27 -9.26
N LEU A 42 -7.21 -0.04 -7.94
CA LEU A 42 -8.25 -0.44 -7.00
C LEU A 42 -9.06 0.75 -6.49
N ASP A 43 -10.39 0.60 -6.51
CA ASP A 43 -11.30 1.52 -5.85
C ASP A 43 -11.13 1.46 -4.32
N ARG A 44 -10.96 2.63 -3.70
CA ARG A 44 -10.91 2.80 -2.25
C ARG A 44 -12.15 2.22 -1.56
N LYS A 45 -13.34 2.33 -2.16
CA LYS A 45 -14.57 1.76 -1.60
C LYS A 45 -14.56 0.23 -1.63
N ALA A 46 -14.00 -0.38 -2.68
CA ALA A 46 -13.82 -1.83 -2.75
C ALA A 46 -12.88 -2.32 -1.64
N ILE A 47 -11.75 -1.64 -1.43
CA ILE A 47 -10.80 -1.94 -0.34
C ILE A 47 -11.48 -1.82 1.03
N ASP A 48 -12.20 -0.72 1.26
CA ASP A 48 -12.91 -0.48 2.52
C ASP A 48 -14.03 -1.52 2.74
N SER A 49 -14.65 -2.04 1.68
CA SER A 49 -15.69 -3.07 1.76
C SER A 49 -15.10 -4.45 2.08
N ALA A 50 -14.00 -4.81 1.41
CA ALA A 50 -13.23 -6.02 1.68
C ALA A 50 -12.71 -6.06 3.12
N TRP A 51 -12.15 -4.95 3.60
CA TRP A 51 -11.72 -4.79 4.99
C TRP A 51 -12.89 -5.01 5.96
N ARG A 52 -14.05 -4.36 5.76
CA ARG A 52 -15.22 -4.58 6.64
C ARG A 52 -15.68 -6.03 6.63
N ALA A 53 -15.66 -6.70 5.48
CA ALA A 53 -16.05 -8.11 5.36
C ALA A 53 -15.09 -9.05 6.10
N ALA A 54 -13.78 -8.82 6.00
CA ALA A 54 -12.78 -9.55 6.75
C ALA A 54 -12.88 -9.27 8.27
N SER A 55 -13.00 -8.00 8.66
CA SER A 55 -13.13 -7.61 10.07
C SER A 55 -14.34 -8.24 10.74
N ARG A 56 -15.49 -8.36 10.05
CA ARG A 56 -16.67 -9.05 10.59
C ARG A 56 -16.44 -10.52 10.93
N GLN A 57 -15.45 -11.17 10.33
CA GLN A 57 -15.13 -12.58 10.60
C GLN A 57 -14.18 -12.73 11.79
N THR A 58 -13.29 -11.76 12.00
CA THR A 58 -12.19 -11.83 12.98
C THR A 58 -12.33 -10.87 14.16
N HIS A 59 -13.42 -10.09 14.23
CA HIS A 59 -13.56 -9.01 15.22
C HIS A 59 -13.42 -9.54 16.66
N PRO A 60 -12.66 -8.87 17.55
CA PRO A 60 -12.47 -9.28 18.94
C PRO A 60 -13.77 -9.56 19.70
N ASP A 61 -14.82 -8.76 19.47
CA ASP A 61 -16.13 -8.94 20.13
C ASP A 61 -16.75 -10.32 19.85
N ARG A 62 -16.53 -10.89 18.67
CA ARG A 62 -17.03 -12.24 18.34
C ARG A 62 -16.34 -13.33 19.16
N PHE A 63 -15.14 -13.04 19.66
CA PHE A 63 -14.29 -13.95 20.40
C PHE A 63 -14.16 -13.54 21.88
N ALA A 64 -14.94 -12.57 22.36
CA ALA A 64 -14.84 -12.06 23.73
C ALA A 64 -15.01 -13.16 24.80
N GLY A 65 -15.89 -14.15 24.54
CA GLY A 65 -16.08 -15.34 25.37
C GLY A 65 -15.19 -16.54 25.02
N ALA A 66 -14.31 -16.42 24.03
CA ALA A 66 -13.46 -17.52 23.57
C ALA A 66 -12.20 -17.69 24.44
N PRO A 67 -11.48 -18.83 24.32
CA PRO A 67 -10.21 -19.05 25.00
C PRO A 67 -9.20 -17.92 24.73
N ALA A 68 -8.27 -17.70 25.66
CA ALA A 68 -7.28 -16.62 25.56
C ALA A 68 -6.48 -16.62 24.25
N VAL A 69 -6.20 -17.81 23.70
CA VAL A 69 -5.52 -18.00 22.41
C VAL A 69 -6.32 -17.38 21.25
N GLU A 70 -7.63 -17.64 21.18
CA GLU A 70 -8.50 -17.11 20.12
C GLU A 70 -8.71 -15.60 20.27
N ARG A 71 -8.84 -15.09 21.50
CA ARG A 71 -8.88 -13.64 21.77
C ARG A 71 -7.63 -12.92 21.27
N ARG A 72 -6.45 -13.49 21.52
CA ARG A 72 -5.18 -12.95 21.03
C ARG A 72 -5.11 -12.99 19.50
N MET A 73 -5.56 -14.08 18.87
CA MET A 73 -5.60 -14.20 17.40
C MET A 73 -6.54 -13.16 16.78
N ALA A 74 -7.69 -12.86 17.39
CA ALA A 74 -8.60 -11.83 16.92
C ALA A 74 -7.97 -10.42 16.95
N LEU A 75 -7.18 -10.11 17.98
CA LEU A 75 -6.40 -8.87 18.05
C LEU A 75 -5.31 -8.82 16.95
N GLN A 76 -4.61 -9.92 16.71
CA GLN A 76 -3.61 -10.02 15.64
C GLN A 76 -4.25 -9.79 14.26
N TRP A 77 -5.38 -10.45 13.98
CA TRP A 77 -6.13 -10.23 12.74
C TRP A 77 -6.56 -8.77 12.57
N THR A 78 -7.05 -8.13 13.63
CA THR A 78 -7.42 -6.72 13.60
C THR A 78 -6.24 -5.84 13.18
N ALA A 79 -5.07 -6.08 13.76
CA ALA A 79 -3.85 -5.36 13.37
C ALA A 79 -3.46 -5.61 11.91
N THR A 80 -3.46 -6.88 11.46
CA THR A 80 -3.15 -7.26 10.07
C THR A 80 -4.10 -6.62 9.06
N LEU A 81 -5.42 -6.67 9.31
CA LEU A 81 -6.43 -6.10 8.42
C LEU A 81 -6.34 -4.57 8.37
N ASN A 82 -6.06 -3.90 9.49
CA ASN A 82 -5.86 -2.46 9.53
C ASN A 82 -4.60 -2.04 8.77
N GLN A 83 -3.51 -2.79 8.90
CA GLN A 83 -2.30 -2.57 8.12
C GLN A 83 -2.57 -2.71 6.62
N ALA A 84 -3.22 -3.79 6.20
CA ALA A 84 -3.58 -4.02 4.80
C ALA A 84 -4.46 -2.90 4.25
N ARG A 85 -5.52 -2.51 4.97
CA ARG A 85 -6.39 -1.41 4.58
C ARG A 85 -5.62 -0.10 4.44
N ARG A 86 -4.79 0.25 5.42
CA ARG A 86 -4.01 1.50 5.40
C ARG A 86 -3.09 1.56 4.18
N ALA A 87 -2.34 0.48 3.94
CA ALA A 87 -1.38 0.39 2.85
C ALA A 87 -2.06 0.40 1.48
N LEU A 88 -3.15 -0.35 1.29
CA LEU A 88 -3.77 -0.50 -0.02
C LEU A 88 -4.69 0.66 -0.40
N ARG A 89 -5.22 1.40 0.58
CA ARG A 89 -6.14 2.53 0.36
C ARG A 89 -5.41 3.80 -0.11
N ASP A 90 -4.16 3.97 0.30
CA ASP A 90 -3.31 5.06 -0.18
C ASP A 90 -2.59 4.65 -1.47
N PRO A 91 -2.80 5.36 -2.61
CA PRO A 91 -2.18 4.98 -3.89
C PRO A 91 -0.65 4.94 -3.84
N VAL A 92 0.01 5.86 -3.13
CA VAL A 92 1.47 5.89 -3.02
C VAL A 92 1.97 4.68 -2.24
N SER A 93 1.38 4.41 -1.07
CA SER A 93 1.70 3.24 -0.25
C SER A 93 1.44 1.92 -0.99
N ARG A 94 0.35 1.84 -1.75
CA ARG A 94 0.01 0.70 -2.61
C ARG A 94 1.03 0.51 -3.72
N ALA A 95 1.45 1.59 -4.38
CA ALA A 95 2.47 1.55 -5.42
C ALA A 95 3.81 1.01 -4.89
N TRP A 96 4.25 1.52 -3.73
CA TRP A 96 5.42 0.99 -3.03
C TRP A 96 5.28 -0.50 -2.71
N TYR A 97 4.13 -0.90 -2.13
CA TYR A 97 3.91 -2.30 -1.78
C TYR A 97 3.92 -3.24 -2.98
N LEU A 98 3.36 -2.82 -4.11
CA LEU A 98 3.40 -3.60 -5.36
C LEU A 98 4.81 -3.72 -5.91
N ALA A 99 5.59 -2.64 -5.89
CA ALA A 99 6.94 -2.61 -6.46
C ALA A 99 7.99 -3.30 -5.58
N THR A 100 7.89 -3.19 -4.25
CA THR A 100 8.99 -3.60 -3.34
C THR A 100 8.56 -4.57 -2.24
N GLY A 101 7.27 -4.88 -2.13
CA GLY A 101 6.73 -5.66 -1.01
C GLY A 101 6.65 -4.90 0.32
N THR A 102 7.01 -3.62 0.34
CA THR A 102 6.91 -2.75 1.53
C THR A 102 6.08 -1.51 1.22
N PRO A 103 5.11 -1.12 2.07
CA PRO A 103 4.16 -0.04 1.79
C PRO A 103 4.74 1.39 1.96
N ARG A 104 6.06 1.50 2.10
CA ARG A 104 6.77 2.76 2.36
C ARG A 104 8.19 2.69 1.79
N PRO A 105 8.80 3.84 1.44
CA PRO A 105 10.21 3.88 1.08
C PRO A 105 11.11 3.43 2.25
N PRO A 106 12.33 2.93 1.96
CA PRO A 106 13.31 2.66 3.01
C PRO A 106 13.73 3.95 3.72
N GLU A 107 14.03 3.85 5.01
CA GLU A 107 14.44 5.00 5.83
C GLU A 107 15.83 5.54 5.43
N ARG A 108 16.67 4.71 4.80
CA ARG A 108 17.99 5.06 4.27
C ARG A 108 18.24 4.33 2.96
N GLY A 109 19.01 4.95 2.05
CA GLY A 109 19.37 4.33 0.77
C GLY A 109 18.19 4.23 -0.20
N GLY A 110 17.38 5.30 -0.28
CA GLY A 110 16.32 5.39 -1.29
C GLY A 110 16.87 5.36 -2.73
N PRO A 111 15.99 5.24 -3.74
CA PRO A 111 16.40 5.21 -5.14
C PRO A 111 17.25 6.42 -5.51
N THR A 112 18.34 6.20 -6.23
CA THR A 112 19.14 7.28 -6.81
C THR A 112 18.31 8.00 -7.85
N LEU A 113 18.14 9.31 -7.69
CA LEU A 113 17.42 10.15 -8.64
C LEU A 113 18.38 10.63 -9.74
N PRO A 114 17.89 10.85 -10.97
CA PRO A 114 18.70 11.43 -12.04
C PRO A 114 19.23 12.82 -11.64
N PRO A 115 20.51 13.14 -11.94
CA PRO A 115 21.09 14.46 -11.68
C PRO A 115 20.25 15.60 -12.26
N ASP A 116 19.85 15.49 -13.53
CA ASP A 116 19.07 16.50 -14.25
C ASP A 116 17.75 16.83 -13.53
N PHE A 117 17.09 15.84 -12.91
CA PHE A 117 15.88 16.08 -12.13
C PHE A 117 16.16 16.87 -10.85
N LEU A 118 17.29 16.62 -10.19
CA LEU A 118 17.66 17.35 -8.97
C LEU A 118 18.05 18.79 -9.28
N GLU A 119 18.68 19.03 -10.43
CA GLU A 119 18.98 20.36 -10.96
C GLU A 119 17.68 21.12 -11.25
N ASP A 120 16.73 20.52 -11.97
CA ASP A 120 15.39 21.11 -12.21
C ASP A 120 14.69 21.52 -10.90
N ILE A 121 14.72 20.66 -9.88
CA ILE A 121 14.12 20.95 -8.56
C ILE A 121 14.84 22.10 -7.86
N PHE A 122 16.17 22.18 -7.97
CA PHE A 122 16.94 23.28 -7.41
C PHE A 122 16.58 24.61 -8.08
N ASP A 123 16.55 24.63 -9.42
CA ASP A 123 16.22 25.83 -10.19
C ASP A 123 14.81 26.33 -9.88
N LEU A 124 13.84 25.42 -9.77
CA LEU A 124 12.46 25.75 -9.38
C LEU A 124 12.40 26.36 -7.96
N ARG A 125 13.20 25.86 -7.01
CA ARG A 125 13.28 26.45 -5.65
C ARG A 125 13.88 27.85 -5.65
N MET A 126 14.82 28.14 -6.55
CA MET A 126 15.41 29.47 -6.66
C MET A 126 14.45 30.46 -7.29
N MET A 127 13.76 30.04 -8.35
CA MET A 127 12.75 30.86 -9.02
C MET A 127 11.53 31.13 -8.14
N LEU A 128 11.25 30.28 -7.14
CA LEU A 128 10.12 30.43 -6.22
C LEU A 128 10.10 31.79 -5.50
N VAL A 129 11.27 32.39 -5.24
CA VAL A 129 11.37 33.70 -4.58
C VAL A 129 11.02 34.85 -5.53
N GLU A 130 11.29 34.67 -6.83
CA GLU A 130 11.14 35.71 -7.85
C GLU A 130 9.75 35.70 -8.50
N ASP A 131 9.24 34.51 -8.85
CA ASP A 131 7.96 34.32 -9.52
C ASP A 131 7.26 33.02 -9.06
N PRO A 132 6.53 33.07 -7.92
CA PRO A 132 5.83 31.91 -7.37
C PRO A 132 4.77 31.33 -8.30
N ASP A 133 4.07 32.17 -9.06
CA ASP A 133 2.96 31.72 -9.92
C ASP A 133 3.48 30.92 -11.12
N ALA A 134 4.55 31.38 -11.77
CA ALA A 134 5.18 30.63 -12.85
C ALA A 134 5.78 29.30 -12.36
N VAL A 135 6.36 29.27 -11.15
CA VAL A 135 6.80 28.01 -10.52
C VAL A 135 5.62 27.08 -10.25
N ALA A 136 4.50 27.61 -9.76
CA ALA A 136 3.31 26.81 -9.47
C ALA A 136 2.80 26.04 -10.69
N ASP A 137 2.70 26.71 -11.84
CA ASP A 137 2.25 26.07 -13.07
C ASP A 137 3.25 25.02 -13.58
N ARG A 138 4.56 25.31 -13.49
CA ARG A 138 5.59 24.36 -13.90
C ARG A 138 5.62 23.11 -13.02
N VAL A 139 5.50 23.28 -11.70
CA VAL A 139 5.48 22.16 -10.73
C VAL A 139 4.20 21.34 -10.90
N ARG A 140 3.04 21.97 -11.15
CA ARG A 140 1.79 21.25 -11.46
C ARG A 140 1.89 20.42 -12.74
N GLN A 141 2.50 20.97 -13.80
CA GLN A 141 2.72 20.23 -15.04
C GLN A 141 3.65 19.04 -14.82
N LEU A 142 4.78 19.24 -14.13
CA LEU A 142 5.72 18.17 -13.80
C LEU A 142 5.04 17.07 -12.96
N LYS A 143 4.17 17.46 -12.02
CA LYS A 143 3.37 16.51 -11.24
C LYS A 143 2.46 15.67 -12.14
N ALA A 144 1.73 16.31 -13.05
CA ALA A 144 0.82 15.64 -13.97
C ALA A 144 1.57 14.65 -14.88
N ASP A 145 2.75 15.03 -15.38
CA ASP A 145 3.58 14.17 -16.22
C ASP A 145 4.09 12.94 -15.46
N LEU A 146 4.51 13.11 -14.19
CA LEU A 146 4.95 12.00 -13.34
C LEU A 146 3.78 11.09 -12.92
N ASP A 147 2.61 11.65 -12.59
CA ASP A 147 1.40 10.89 -12.30
C ASP A 147 1.00 10.04 -13.52
N GLY A 148 1.05 10.62 -14.72
CA GLY A 148 0.77 9.92 -15.98
C GLY A 148 1.76 8.79 -16.28
N GLN A 149 3.06 9.01 -16.03
CA GLN A 149 4.08 7.95 -16.14
C GLN A 149 3.81 6.81 -15.16
N LEU A 150 3.43 7.12 -13.92
CA LEU A 150 3.11 6.11 -12.91
C LEU A 150 1.89 5.28 -13.31
N ASP A 151 0.82 5.93 -13.76
CA ASP A 151 -0.43 5.29 -14.20
C ASP A 151 -0.20 4.39 -15.42
N ALA A 152 0.51 4.89 -16.43
CA ALA A 152 0.86 4.11 -17.62
C ALA A 152 1.71 2.88 -17.26
N ARG A 153 2.66 3.02 -16.32
CA ARG A 153 3.50 1.90 -15.90
C ARG A 153 2.71 0.81 -15.20
N PHE A 154 1.77 1.20 -14.32
CA PHE A 154 0.90 0.22 -13.68
C PHE A 154 -0.10 -0.42 -14.65
N THR A 155 -0.59 0.33 -15.63
CA THR A 155 -1.46 -0.21 -16.68
C THR A 155 -0.74 -1.30 -17.49
N ALA A 156 0.50 -1.03 -17.93
CA ALA A 156 1.32 -2.01 -18.63
C ALA A 156 1.69 -3.21 -17.74
N TRP A 157 2.02 -3.00 -16.46
CA TRP A 157 2.31 -4.09 -15.53
C TRP A 157 1.11 -5.00 -15.27
N GLU A 158 -0.10 -4.44 -15.13
CA GLU A 158 -1.34 -5.21 -14.98
C GLU A 158 -1.67 -6.05 -16.23
N GLN A 159 -1.18 -5.63 -17.40
CA GLN A 159 -1.25 -6.38 -18.66
C GLN A 159 -0.08 -7.35 -18.86
N ALA A 160 0.83 -7.46 -17.86
CA ALA A 160 2.06 -8.25 -17.92
C ALA A 160 3.06 -7.82 -19.00
N GLU A 161 3.04 -6.54 -19.40
CA GLU A 161 3.89 -5.96 -20.45
C GLU A 161 5.10 -5.20 -19.90
N ALA A 162 5.15 -4.92 -18.59
CA ALA A 162 6.22 -4.13 -17.97
C ALA A 162 6.59 -4.62 -16.56
N SER A 163 7.79 -4.27 -16.08
CA SER A 163 8.22 -4.48 -14.67
C SER A 163 7.90 -3.27 -13.79
N LEU A 164 7.99 -3.40 -12.46
CA LEU A 164 7.80 -2.28 -11.54
C LEU A 164 9.10 -1.65 -11.02
N ASP A 165 10.25 -1.97 -11.62
CA ASP A 165 11.58 -1.59 -11.10
C ASP A 165 11.79 -0.06 -11.05
N GLU A 166 11.14 0.67 -11.94
CA GLU A 166 11.23 2.15 -12.04
C GLU A 166 10.28 2.88 -11.07
N VAL A 167 9.26 2.20 -10.55
CA VAL A 167 8.22 2.80 -9.70
C VAL A 167 8.81 3.47 -8.45
N PRO A 168 9.76 2.86 -7.70
CA PRO A 168 10.41 3.53 -6.57
C PRO A 168 11.01 4.89 -6.93
N ALA A 169 11.68 4.99 -8.09
CA ALA A 169 12.28 6.25 -8.54
C ALA A 169 11.21 7.29 -8.91
N LEU A 170 10.14 6.88 -9.61
CA LEU A 170 9.01 7.76 -9.94
C LEU A 170 8.31 8.29 -8.67
N LEU A 171 8.04 7.43 -7.68
CA LEU A 171 7.44 7.83 -6.41
C LEU A 171 8.34 8.76 -5.61
N SER A 172 9.66 8.55 -5.64
CA SER A 172 10.60 9.49 -5.04
C SER A 172 10.55 10.86 -5.73
N ARG A 173 10.51 10.93 -7.07
CA ARG A 173 10.38 12.22 -7.80
C ARG A 173 9.08 12.93 -7.45
N LEU A 174 7.96 12.21 -7.44
CA LEU A 174 6.65 12.75 -7.02
C LEU A 174 6.71 13.36 -5.62
N LYS A 175 7.42 12.73 -4.67
CA LYS A 175 7.61 13.30 -3.33
C LYS A 175 8.31 14.67 -3.34
N TYR A 176 9.34 14.87 -4.18
CA TYR A 176 9.99 16.18 -4.29
C TYR A 176 9.04 17.23 -4.85
N VAL A 177 8.27 16.86 -5.88
CA VAL A 177 7.27 17.74 -6.51
C VAL A 177 6.14 18.09 -5.53
N ASP A 178 5.61 17.11 -4.79
CA ASP A 178 4.59 17.33 -3.76
C ASP A 178 5.09 18.25 -2.63
N ASN A 179 6.35 18.11 -2.23
CA ASN A 179 6.95 19.01 -1.24
C ASN A 179 7.05 20.45 -1.77
N LEU A 180 7.45 20.64 -3.04
CA LEU A 180 7.45 21.98 -3.66
C LEU A 180 6.04 22.57 -3.71
N LEU A 181 5.02 21.77 -4.05
CA LEU A 181 3.63 22.22 -4.06
C LEU A 181 3.12 22.66 -2.68
N GLN A 182 3.71 22.14 -1.59
CA GLN A 182 3.38 22.55 -0.22
C GLN A 182 4.13 23.83 0.21
N GLU A 183 5.20 24.19 -0.49
CA GLU A 183 6.01 25.40 -0.24
C GLU A 183 5.45 26.64 -0.97
N LEU A 184 4.57 26.45 -1.97
CA LEU A 184 3.79 27.49 -2.67
C LEU A 184 2.62 27.99 -1.82
#